data_AF-A0A9E5WFU5-F1
#
_entry.id   AF-A0A9E5WFU5-F1
#
_cell.length_a   1.000
_cell.length_b   1.000
_cell.length_c   1.000
_cell.angle_alpha   90.00
_cell.angle_beta   90.00
_cell.angle_gamma   90.00
#
_symmetry.space_group_name_H-M   'P 1'
#
loop_
_entity.id
_entity.type
_entity.pdbx_description
1 polymer ?
#
loop_
_entity_poly.entity_id
_entity_poly.type
_entity_poly.pdbx_seq_one_letter_code
_entity_poly.pdbx_strand_id
1 'polypeptide(L)'
;MNMNFNNLRHEKAGIPSFTFMYRNEDGDPVLIASRFDKSDGGKFFLPYDIQLGQWKAPSARPLYNLDKLKAADPATPVLFVEGEKCADALSELGYLTTTTFGGSNALKKTDLSPLASRIVYIWPDHDEPGQAYATLAEETLYLAYKAKVAIIPTEPDALYSIYRPNNSATLCKGWDAADAIAEGWTKAHIDKLISLAKPYSDQLGKQKRQKSNGLDIVELWHAPNDEAFATFAVNGHLENHPIASKAFKKLVSYKHYRDENKVLAQTALDDRLRSIEGEALYEGEEYKTFTRLGEHAGSIYLDLGDKSWKAVEINAAGWQIIDRPPIRFQRSGSMRPLPMPDQGAGNINELRQFINIGNEADWKMVVAWLTGCLHPRGPYPILILSGEQGSAKSTTSRILRSLIDPAEPMGRSSPNSEQDLVIAAKHNHVLAFDNLSGFRPAIADALCRISTGGGFGTRKLHTDTEEILFSDKRPILLNGITELASRSDLADRSIIVHLPEISASARKYESELWKSFNE
;
A
#
# COMPACT_ATOMS: atom_id res chain seq x y z
N MET A 1 16.80 -33.07 42.94
CA MET A 1 18.14 -32.43 43.12
C MET A 1 17.94 -30.93 42.94
N ASN A 2 18.14 -30.11 43.98
CA ASN A 2 18.16 -28.65 43.82
C ASN A 2 19.46 -28.28 43.09
N MET A 3 19.44 -28.32 41.75
CA MET A 3 20.52 -27.76 40.96
C MET A 3 20.53 -26.24 41.18
N ASN A 4 21.63 -25.71 41.70
CA ASN A 4 21.81 -24.28 41.86
C ASN A 4 22.22 -23.67 40.51
N PHE A 5 21.24 -23.11 39.80
CA PHE A 5 21.46 -22.51 38.49
C PHE A 5 22.08 -21.10 38.53
N ASN A 6 22.35 -20.55 39.73
CA ASN A 6 22.95 -19.22 39.87
C ASN A 6 24.38 -19.15 39.30
N ASN A 7 25.02 -20.30 39.07
CA ASN A 7 26.37 -20.40 38.49
C ASN A 7 26.36 -20.84 37.01
N LEU A 8 25.23 -20.76 36.31
CA LEU A 8 25.15 -21.17 34.91
C LEU A 8 26.09 -20.30 34.04
N ARG A 9 27.06 -20.96 33.37
CA ARG A 9 28.09 -20.31 32.57
C ARG A 9 28.18 -20.94 31.19
N HIS A 10 28.14 -20.11 30.15
CA HIS A 10 28.37 -20.56 28.78
C HIS A 10 29.88 -20.58 28.50
N GLU A 11 30.37 -21.65 27.87
CA GLU A 11 31.81 -21.88 27.62
C GLU A 11 32.48 -20.68 26.92
N LYS A 12 31.81 -20.12 25.91
CA LYS A 12 32.32 -18.98 25.12
C LYS A 12 31.79 -17.60 25.57
N ALA A 13 30.56 -17.54 26.08
CA ALA A 13 29.88 -16.26 26.33
C ALA A 13 30.01 -15.82 27.80
N GLY A 14 30.53 -16.69 28.67
CA GLY A 14 30.77 -16.36 30.07
C GLY A 14 29.50 -16.46 30.91
N ILE A 15 29.40 -15.57 31.89
CA ILE A 15 28.28 -15.50 32.85
C ILE A 15 27.20 -14.59 32.25
N PRO A 16 25.92 -15.00 32.22
CA PRO A 16 24.85 -14.15 31.73
C PRO A 16 24.63 -12.93 32.63
N SER A 17 24.26 -11.80 32.02
CA SER A 17 23.89 -10.57 32.72
C SER A 17 22.59 -10.74 33.50
N PHE A 18 21.63 -11.48 32.93
CA PHE A 18 20.31 -11.76 33.50
C PHE A 18 19.83 -13.13 33.02
N THR A 19 19.02 -13.80 33.85
CA THR A 19 18.39 -15.07 33.51
C THR A 19 16.90 -15.04 33.81
N PHE A 20 16.09 -15.61 32.92
CA PHE A 20 14.67 -15.81 33.13
C PHE A 20 14.37 -17.31 33.12
N MET A 21 13.73 -17.79 34.18
CA MET A 21 13.46 -19.21 34.38
C MET A 21 12.03 -19.55 33.95
N TYR A 22 11.93 -20.40 32.94
CA TYR A 22 10.67 -20.98 32.47
C TYR A 22 10.40 -22.28 33.22
N ARG A 23 9.16 -22.43 33.68
CA ARG A 23 8.68 -23.57 34.47
C ARG A 23 7.62 -24.35 33.69
N ASN A 24 7.49 -25.64 33.97
CA ASN A 24 6.36 -26.44 33.52
C ASN A 24 5.11 -26.15 34.38
N GLU A 25 4.02 -26.87 34.12
CA GLU A 25 2.75 -26.71 34.85
C GLU A 25 2.86 -27.03 36.35
N ASP A 26 3.80 -27.89 36.73
CA ASP A 26 4.05 -28.31 38.12
C ASP A 26 4.99 -27.35 38.88
N GLY A 27 5.52 -26.32 38.20
CA GLY A 27 6.47 -25.36 38.77
C GLY A 27 7.95 -25.77 38.65
N ASP A 28 8.25 -26.91 38.03
CA ASP A 28 9.61 -27.38 37.81
C ASP A 28 10.32 -26.57 36.72
N PRO A 29 11.56 -26.13 36.93
CA PRO A 29 12.36 -25.46 35.90
C PRO A 29 12.59 -26.37 34.68
N VAL A 30 12.33 -25.86 33.48
CA VAL A 30 12.59 -26.60 32.22
C VAL A 30 13.47 -25.85 31.22
N LEU A 31 13.48 -24.53 31.26
CA LEU A 31 14.27 -23.70 30.35
C LEU A 31 14.79 -22.46 31.08
N ILE A 32 16.05 -22.08 30.84
CA ILE A 32 16.61 -20.81 31.28
C ILE A 32 16.94 -19.96 30.06
N ALA A 33 16.26 -18.83 29.92
CA ALA A 33 16.59 -17.79 28.95
C ALA A 33 17.69 -16.91 29.52
N SER A 34 18.90 -17.01 28.97
CA SER A 34 20.07 -16.31 29.48
C SER A 34 20.42 -15.13 28.58
N ARG A 35 20.40 -13.91 29.11
CA ARG A 35 20.79 -12.68 28.42
C ARG A 35 22.28 -12.41 28.62
N PHE A 36 22.96 -12.05 27.54
CA PHE A 36 24.35 -11.60 27.55
C PHE A 36 24.43 -10.22 26.91
N ASP A 37 24.99 -9.26 27.64
CA ASP A 37 25.30 -7.94 27.10
C ASP A 37 26.70 -7.95 26.49
N LYS A 38 26.83 -7.37 25.30
CA LYS A 38 28.10 -7.21 24.60
C LYS A 38 28.73 -5.87 24.98
N SER A 39 30.06 -5.79 24.88
CA SER A 39 30.81 -4.56 25.15
C SER A 39 30.49 -3.42 24.19
N ASP A 40 29.92 -3.71 23.02
CA ASP A 40 29.47 -2.73 22.01
C ASP A 40 28.06 -2.19 22.26
N GLY A 41 27.42 -2.56 23.38
CA GLY A 41 26.05 -2.19 23.72
C GLY A 41 24.98 -3.11 23.12
N GLY A 42 25.34 -4.09 22.30
CA GLY A 42 24.41 -5.11 21.80
C GLY A 42 24.00 -6.12 22.89
N LYS A 43 22.88 -6.81 22.69
CA LYS A 43 22.44 -7.92 23.56
C LYS A 43 22.10 -9.16 22.73
N PHE A 44 22.30 -10.35 23.30
CA PHE A 44 21.79 -11.60 22.72
C PHE A 44 21.33 -12.55 23.82
N PHE A 45 20.49 -13.51 23.43
CA PHE A 45 19.88 -14.47 24.34
C PHE A 45 20.25 -15.88 23.93
N LEU A 46 20.64 -16.71 24.90
CA LEU A 46 20.87 -18.14 24.70
C LEU A 46 19.94 -18.95 25.61
N PRO A 47 19.18 -19.91 25.06
CA PRO A 47 18.44 -20.88 25.86
C PRO A 47 19.36 -21.92 26.48
N TYR A 48 19.01 -22.34 27.68
CA TYR A 48 19.56 -23.53 28.32
C TYR A 48 18.43 -24.50 28.66
N ASP A 49 18.43 -25.66 28.00
CA ASP A 49 17.51 -26.77 28.26
C ASP A 49 18.00 -27.49 29.52
N ILE A 50 17.18 -27.41 30.58
CA ILE A 50 17.54 -27.95 31.89
C ILE A 50 17.52 -29.49 31.88
N GLN A 51 16.62 -30.10 31.11
CA GLN A 51 16.49 -31.55 31.05
C GLN A 51 17.67 -32.18 30.32
N LEU A 52 18.11 -31.56 29.23
CA LEU A 52 19.22 -32.04 28.42
C LEU A 52 20.58 -31.51 28.89
N GLY A 53 20.59 -30.51 29.78
CA GLY A 53 21.80 -29.85 30.26
C GLY A 53 22.59 -29.14 29.15
N GLN A 54 21.90 -28.65 28.11
CA GLN A 54 22.52 -28.14 26.87
C GLN A 54 22.08 -26.71 26.56
N TRP A 55 22.99 -25.93 25.95
CA TRP A 55 22.73 -24.59 25.42
C TRP A 55 21.91 -24.62 24.12
N LYS A 56 20.67 -25.10 24.22
CA LYS A 56 19.69 -25.16 23.15
C LYS A 56 18.29 -25.00 23.75
N ALA A 57 17.33 -24.62 22.92
CA ALA A 57 15.93 -24.60 23.36
C ALA A 57 15.34 -26.02 23.33
N PRO A 58 14.44 -26.36 24.26
CA PRO A 58 13.64 -27.57 24.16
C PRO A 58 12.78 -27.54 22.89
N SER A 59 12.37 -28.73 22.42
CA SER A 59 11.56 -28.89 21.20
C SER A 59 10.18 -28.23 21.32
N ALA A 60 9.55 -28.34 22.49
CA ALA A 60 8.36 -27.59 22.86
C ALA A 60 8.74 -26.55 23.93
N ARG A 61 8.48 -25.27 23.65
CA ARG A 61 8.80 -24.18 24.58
C ARG A 61 7.57 -23.86 25.43
N PRO A 62 7.67 -23.87 26.77
CA PRO A 62 6.57 -23.40 27.61
C PRO A 62 6.44 -21.88 27.51
N LEU A 63 5.25 -21.40 27.88
CA LEU A 63 5.03 -19.99 28.17
C LEU A 63 5.79 -19.56 29.43
N TYR A 64 6.20 -18.29 29.48
CA TYR A 64 6.73 -17.72 30.71
C TYR A 64 5.64 -17.63 31.78
N ASN A 65 5.94 -17.91 33.05
CA ASN A 65 4.96 -18.01 34.13
C ASN A 65 3.84 -19.07 33.91
N LEU A 66 4.12 -20.16 33.18
CA LEU A 66 3.14 -21.22 32.92
C LEU A 66 2.55 -21.83 34.20
N ASP A 67 3.38 -22.06 35.22
CA ASP A 67 2.97 -22.50 36.56
C ASP A 67 1.92 -21.56 37.17
N LYS A 68 2.17 -20.24 37.11
CA LYS A 68 1.23 -19.23 37.60
C LYS A 68 -0.06 -19.19 36.77
N LEU A 69 0.05 -19.32 35.45
CA LEU A 69 -1.11 -19.41 34.55
C LEU A 69 -2.00 -20.60 34.91
N LYS A 70 -1.43 -21.77 35.19
CA LYS A 70 -2.17 -22.98 35.53
C LYS A 70 -2.78 -22.93 36.93
N ALA A 71 -2.12 -22.26 37.87
CA ALA A 71 -2.63 -22.08 39.22
C ALA A 71 -3.75 -21.03 39.33
N ALA A 72 -3.81 -20.06 38.41
CA ALA A 72 -4.80 -18.99 38.42
C ALA A 72 -6.17 -19.45 37.90
N ASP A 73 -7.24 -18.81 38.39
CA ASP A 73 -8.60 -18.99 37.88
C ASP A 73 -8.63 -18.75 36.34
N PRO A 74 -9.21 -19.66 35.53
CA PRO A 74 -9.39 -19.46 34.09
C PRO A 74 -10.01 -18.12 33.67
N ALA A 75 -10.86 -17.53 34.52
CA ALA A 75 -11.50 -16.24 34.30
C ALA A 75 -10.58 -15.02 34.54
N THR A 76 -9.42 -15.23 35.18
CA THR A 76 -8.44 -14.15 35.42
C THR A 76 -7.85 -13.69 34.08
N PRO A 77 -7.94 -12.39 33.71
CA PRO A 77 -7.33 -11.89 32.50
C PRO A 77 -5.81 -12.04 32.51
N VAL A 78 -5.25 -12.40 31.36
CA VAL A 78 -3.81 -12.57 31.16
C VAL A 78 -3.26 -11.39 30.35
N LEU A 79 -2.21 -10.74 30.83
CA LEU A 79 -1.42 -9.77 30.08
C LEU A 79 -0.29 -10.48 29.33
N PHE A 80 -0.36 -10.44 28.00
CA PHE A 80 0.64 -11.02 27.12
C PHE A 80 1.56 -9.89 26.59
N VAL A 81 2.85 -9.99 26.86
CA VAL A 81 3.85 -8.96 26.52
C VAL A 81 4.99 -9.54 25.68
N GLU A 82 5.79 -8.70 25.02
CA GLU A 82 6.83 -9.17 24.10
C GLU A 82 8.07 -9.76 24.78
N GLY A 83 8.36 -9.38 26.04
CA GLY A 83 9.57 -9.81 26.75
C GLY A 83 9.39 -10.13 28.24
N GLU A 84 10.32 -10.93 28.79
CA GLU A 84 10.24 -11.41 30.17
C GLU A 84 10.34 -10.28 31.20
N LYS A 85 11.11 -9.21 30.90
CA LYS A 85 11.22 -8.04 31.80
C LYS A 85 9.88 -7.33 32.00
N CYS A 86 9.12 -7.15 30.92
CA CYS A 86 7.79 -6.55 30.97
C CYS A 86 6.83 -7.44 31.76
N ALA A 87 6.95 -8.76 31.59
CA ALA A 87 6.13 -9.73 32.31
C ALA A 87 6.41 -9.67 33.81
N ASP A 88 7.68 -9.62 34.22
CA ASP A 88 8.06 -9.49 35.63
C ASP A 88 7.57 -8.17 36.23
N ALA A 89 7.80 -7.04 35.55
CA ALA A 89 7.38 -5.71 36.03
C ALA A 89 5.86 -5.62 36.26
N LEU A 90 5.06 -6.16 35.32
CA LEU A 90 3.61 -6.23 35.47
C LEU A 90 3.18 -7.25 36.54
N SER A 91 3.91 -8.37 36.69
CA SER A 91 3.63 -9.35 37.74
C SER A 91 3.80 -8.76 39.14
N GLU A 92 4.81 -7.91 39.34
CA GLU A 92 5.06 -7.21 40.60
C GLU A 92 3.91 -6.25 40.96
N LEU A 93 3.19 -5.72 39.97
CA LEU A 93 1.95 -4.94 40.16
C LEU A 93 0.70 -5.82 40.37
N GLY A 94 0.86 -7.14 40.40
CA GLY A 94 -0.19 -8.11 40.68
C GLY A 94 -1.04 -8.47 39.47
N TYR A 95 -0.52 -8.34 38.25
CA TYR A 95 -1.16 -8.88 37.05
C TYR A 95 -0.72 -10.32 36.79
N LEU A 96 -1.62 -11.12 36.22
CA LEU A 96 -1.24 -12.42 35.65
C LEU A 96 -0.65 -12.17 34.26
N THR A 97 0.62 -12.50 34.06
CA THR A 97 1.36 -12.14 32.84
C THR A 97 2.04 -13.34 32.20
N THR A 98 2.30 -13.24 30.90
CA THR A 98 3.09 -14.24 30.19
C THR A 98 3.79 -13.64 28.96
N THR A 99 4.74 -14.39 28.42
CA THR A 99 5.40 -14.10 27.15
C THR A 99 5.95 -15.41 26.54
N THR A 100 6.40 -15.33 25.29
CA THR A 100 7.01 -16.46 24.58
C THR A 100 8.53 -16.34 24.55
N PHE A 101 9.21 -17.49 24.53
CA PHE A 101 10.67 -17.50 24.40
C PHE A 101 11.14 -17.40 22.94
N GLY A 102 11.79 -16.29 22.59
CA GLY A 102 12.65 -16.18 21.39
C GLY A 102 12.20 -15.22 20.29
N GLY A 103 11.64 -14.06 20.63
CA GLY A 103 11.35 -12.96 19.69
C GLY A 103 10.26 -13.28 18.65
N SER A 104 10.25 -12.56 17.52
CA SER A 104 9.16 -12.55 16.53
C SER A 104 8.77 -13.91 15.91
N ASN A 105 9.63 -14.95 16.00
CA ASN A 105 9.33 -16.31 15.53
C ASN A 105 8.90 -17.29 16.65
N ALA A 106 8.77 -16.82 17.89
CA ALA A 106 8.56 -17.66 19.05
C ALA A 106 7.14 -18.26 19.16
N LEU A 107 6.12 -17.56 18.66
CA LEU A 107 4.71 -18.02 18.70
C LEU A 107 4.54 -19.42 18.09
N LYS A 108 5.23 -19.71 16.97
CA LYS A 108 5.15 -21.01 16.28
C LYS A 108 5.81 -22.17 17.03
N LYS A 109 6.71 -21.87 17.98
CA LYS A 109 7.52 -22.86 18.72
C LYS A 109 7.09 -22.99 20.18
N THR A 110 6.15 -22.16 20.61
CA THR A 110 5.65 -22.10 21.98
C THR A 110 4.29 -22.76 22.04
N ASP A 111 4.06 -23.58 23.06
CA ASP A 111 2.74 -24.13 23.30
C ASP A 111 1.82 -23.05 23.89
N LEU A 112 0.87 -22.57 23.08
CA LEU A 112 -0.11 -21.56 23.46
C LEU A 112 -1.43 -22.16 24.00
N SER A 113 -1.55 -23.49 24.05
CA SER A 113 -2.75 -24.16 24.60
C SER A 113 -3.14 -23.71 26.01
N PRO A 114 -2.23 -23.29 26.91
CA PRO A 114 -2.60 -22.77 28.23
C PRO A 114 -3.40 -21.44 28.20
N LEU A 115 -3.44 -20.76 27.06
CA LEU A 115 -4.21 -19.52 26.86
C LEU A 115 -5.58 -19.76 26.21
N ALA A 116 -5.91 -21.01 25.87
CA ALA A 116 -7.16 -21.34 25.20
C ALA A 116 -8.39 -20.90 26.02
N SER A 117 -9.34 -20.27 25.33
CA SER A 117 -10.60 -19.75 25.91
C SER A 117 -10.46 -18.72 27.04
N ARG A 118 -9.25 -18.22 27.34
CA ARG A 118 -9.03 -17.17 28.35
C ARG A 118 -9.23 -15.77 27.78
N ILE A 119 -9.32 -14.77 28.66
CA ILE A 119 -9.26 -13.35 28.30
C ILE A 119 -7.79 -12.94 28.26
N VAL A 120 -7.33 -12.44 27.11
CA VAL A 120 -5.92 -12.06 26.89
C VAL A 120 -5.84 -10.62 26.39
N TYR A 121 -5.11 -9.79 27.13
CA TYR A 121 -4.75 -8.43 26.71
C TYR A 121 -3.31 -8.43 26.22
N ILE A 122 -3.08 -8.03 24.97
CA ILE A 122 -1.74 -7.98 24.39
C ILE A 122 -1.20 -6.55 24.51
N TRP A 123 -0.05 -6.40 25.15
CA TRP A 123 0.68 -5.13 25.21
C TRP A 123 1.88 -5.17 24.25
N PRO A 124 1.82 -4.49 23.10
CA PRO A 124 2.93 -4.42 22.15
C PRO A 124 4.01 -3.42 22.57
N ASP A 125 5.25 -3.63 22.13
CA ASP A 125 6.25 -2.56 22.15
C ASP A 125 5.82 -1.41 21.20
N HIS A 126 6.20 -0.18 21.53
CA HIS A 126 5.90 1.02 20.74
C HIS A 126 6.83 1.13 19.52
N ASP A 127 6.74 0.16 18.61
CA ASP A 127 7.35 0.19 17.29
C ASP A 127 6.64 -0.74 16.29
N GLU A 128 7.03 -0.65 15.01
CA GLU A 128 6.41 -1.44 13.94
C GLU A 128 6.56 -2.97 14.14
N PRO A 129 7.75 -3.50 14.52
CA PRO A 129 7.89 -4.92 14.89
C PRO A 129 6.96 -5.39 16.01
N GLY A 130 6.84 -4.62 17.10
CA GLY A 130 5.99 -4.96 18.24
C GLY A 130 4.51 -5.01 17.87
N GLN A 131 4.04 -4.06 17.05
CA GLN A 131 2.66 -4.10 16.51
C GLN A 131 2.41 -5.32 15.63
N ALA A 132 3.37 -5.67 14.76
CA ALA A 132 3.26 -6.84 13.90
C ALA A 132 3.22 -8.14 14.71
N TYR A 133 4.02 -8.23 15.78
CA TYR A 133 4.03 -9.36 16.70
C TYR A 133 2.71 -9.49 17.48
N ALA A 134 2.18 -8.38 18.00
CA ALA A 134 0.90 -8.36 18.70
C ALA A 134 -0.27 -8.77 17.81
N THR A 135 -0.30 -8.29 16.56
CA THR A 135 -1.32 -8.69 15.57
C THR A 135 -1.27 -10.19 15.29
N LEU A 136 -0.07 -10.75 15.14
CA LEU A 136 0.11 -12.20 14.91
C LEU A 136 -0.30 -13.02 16.15
N ALA A 137 0.02 -12.55 17.36
CA ALA A 137 -0.38 -13.18 18.59
C ALA A 137 -1.91 -13.15 18.76
N GLU A 138 -2.54 -12.00 18.48
CA GLU A 138 -3.99 -11.81 18.55
C GLU A 138 -4.72 -12.79 17.63
N GLU A 139 -4.34 -12.82 16.36
CA GLU A 139 -4.92 -13.71 15.35
C GLU A 139 -4.74 -15.18 15.73
N THR A 140 -3.54 -15.58 16.16
CA THR A 140 -3.24 -16.97 16.55
C THR A 140 -4.10 -17.40 17.75
N LEU A 141 -4.15 -16.58 18.80
CA LEU A 141 -4.89 -16.88 20.02
C LEU A 141 -6.40 -16.90 19.79
N TYR A 142 -6.92 -15.98 18.98
CA TYR A 142 -8.34 -15.95 18.64
C TYR A 142 -8.74 -17.14 17.75
N LEU A 143 -8.04 -17.35 16.62
CA LEU A 143 -8.45 -18.34 15.62
C LEU A 143 -8.19 -19.78 16.08
N ALA A 144 -6.98 -20.07 16.58
CA ALA A 144 -6.57 -21.43 16.91
C ALA A 144 -6.96 -21.86 18.33
N TYR A 145 -7.01 -20.90 19.28
CA TYR A 145 -7.20 -21.20 20.70
C TYR A 145 -8.51 -20.65 21.28
N LYS A 146 -9.32 -19.94 20.47
CA LYS A 146 -10.61 -19.37 20.86
C LYS A 146 -10.52 -18.46 22.10
N ALA A 147 -9.37 -17.84 22.32
CA ALA A 147 -9.20 -16.84 23.38
C ALA A 147 -10.00 -15.58 23.04
N LYS A 148 -10.45 -14.85 24.06
CA LYS A 148 -11.00 -13.50 23.91
C LYS A 148 -9.85 -12.53 23.98
N VAL A 149 -9.45 -11.96 22.85
CA VAL A 149 -8.23 -11.16 22.75
C VAL A 149 -8.54 -9.69 22.47
N ALA A 150 -7.75 -8.81 23.07
CA ALA A 150 -7.76 -7.39 22.76
C ALA A 150 -6.33 -6.82 22.79
N ILE A 151 -6.00 -5.94 21.85
CA ILE A 151 -4.70 -5.25 21.80
C ILE A 151 -4.80 -3.92 22.54
N ILE A 152 -3.85 -3.70 23.45
CA ILE A 152 -3.69 -2.44 24.17
C ILE A 152 -3.13 -1.38 23.21
N PRO A 153 -3.79 -0.21 23.08
CA PRO A 153 -3.32 0.86 22.20
C PRO A 153 -2.02 1.47 22.72
N THR A 154 -1.01 1.57 21.86
CA THR A 154 0.27 2.21 22.17
C THR A 154 0.53 3.45 21.32
N GLU A 155 -0.46 3.91 20.54
CA GLU A 155 -0.37 5.19 19.85
C GLU A 155 -0.19 6.36 20.85
N PRO A 156 0.58 7.41 20.49
CA PRO A 156 0.89 8.50 21.42
C PRO A 156 -0.36 9.15 22.02
N ASP A 157 -1.43 9.32 21.25
CA ASP A 157 -2.67 9.92 21.74
C ASP A 157 -3.33 9.08 22.84
N ALA A 158 -3.31 7.75 22.73
CA ALA A 158 -3.86 6.86 23.75
C ALA A 158 -3.01 6.90 25.02
N LEU A 159 -1.68 6.74 24.89
CA LEU A 159 -0.76 6.75 26.03
C LEU A 159 -0.80 8.09 26.78
N TYR A 160 -0.74 9.20 26.05
CA TYR A 160 -0.79 10.53 26.62
C TYR A 160 -2.17 10.93 27.19
N SER A 161 -3.25 10.22 26.86
CA SER A 161 -4.55 10.39 27.52
C SER A 161 -4.60 9.78 28.94
N ILE A 162 -3.64 8.90 29.25
CA ILE A 162 -3.52 8.23 30.55
C ILE A 162 -2.54 8.95 31.44
N TYR A 163 -1.31 9.14 30.94
CA TYR A 163 -0.22 9.72 31.71
C TYR A 163 0.71 10.49 30.78
N ARG A 164 0.90 11.78 31.08
CA ARG A 164 1.93 12.61 30.44
C ARG A 164 3.03 12.86 31.46
N PRO A 165 4.28 12.47 31.17
CA PRO A 165 5.41 12.89 31.98
C PRO A 165 5.50 14.42 31.99
N ASN A 166 5.81 15.01 33.16
CA ASN A 166 5.96 16.47 33.31
C ASN A 166 7.16 17.05 32.54
N ASN A 167 8.00 16.21 31.94
CA ASN A 167 9.12 16.59 31.09
C ASN A 167 8.85 16.09 29.67
N SER A 168 9.24 16.87 28.66
CA SER A 168 9.06 16.64 27.21
C SER A 168 9.80 15.40 26.66
N ALA A 169 9.77 14.26 27.34
CA ALA A 169 10.25 12.99 26.82
C ALA A 169 9.28 12.51 25.74
N THR A 170 9.70 12.59 24.48
CA THR A 170 9.07 11.90 23.37
C THR A 170 9.11 10.40 23.63
N LEU A 171 7.95 9.72 23.55
CA LEU A 171 7.86 8.26 23.48
C LEU A 171 8.91 7.73 22.48
N CYS A 172 9.88 7.00 22.98
CA CYS A 172 10.97 6.47 22.16
C CYS A 172 10.51 5.22 21.41
N LYS A 173 11.17 4.93 20.29
CA LYS A 173 10.95 3.68 19.56
C LYS A 173 11.25 2.50 20.49
N GLY A 174 10.31 1.57 20.60
CA GLY A 174 10.42 0.38 21.45
C GLY A 174 10.03 0.62 22.91
N TRP A 175 9.38 1.75 23.24
CA TRP A 175 8.80 1.98 24.57
C TRP A 175 7.82 0.85 24.91
N ASP A 176 7.96 0.26 26.10
CA ASP A 176 7.19 -0.91 26.51
C ASP A 176 6.52 -0.76 27.90
N ALA A 177 5.89 -1.83 28.39
CA ALA A 177 5.25 -1.82 29.70
C ALA A 177 6.23 -1.63 30.87
N ALA A 178 7.48 -2.08 30.74
CA ALA A 178 8.50 -1.87 31.76
C ALA A 178 8.94 -0.40 31.79
N ASP A 179 9.07 0.25 30.64
CA ASP A 179 9.35 1.68 30.54
C ASP A 179 8.21 2.50 31.18
N ALA A 180 6.95 2.16 30.92
CA ALA A 180 5.80 2.79 31.57
C ALA A 180 5.92 2.77 33.10
N ILE A 181 6.22 1.60 33.67
CA ILE A 181 6.35 1.43 35.13
C ILE A 181 7.55 2.21 35.65
N ALA A 182 8.68 2.20 34.95
CA ALA A 182 9.87 2.98 35.30
C ALA A 182 9.62 4.50 35.28
N GLU A 183 8.73 4.97 34.40
CA GLU A 183 8.27 6.37 34.32
C GLU A 183 7.21 6.75 35.37
N GLY A 184 6.83 5.80 36.23
CA GLY A 184 5.92 6.01 37.35
C GLY A 184 4.45 5.68 37.06
N TRP A 185 4.16 4.90 36.00
CA TRP A 185 2.79 4.42 35.79
C TRP A 185 2.34 3.51 36.94
N THR A 186 1.16 3.80 37.48
CA THR A 186 0.56 3.01 38.56
C THR A 186 -0.38 1.95 37.99
N LYS A 187 -0.77 0.99 38.82
CA LYS A 187 -1.81 0.01 38.49
C LYS A 187 -3.09 0.66 37.95
N ALA A 188 -3.51 1.78 38.53
CA ALA A 188 -4.68 2.52 38.07
C ALA A 188 -4.53 3.10 36.65
N HIS A 189 -3.32 3.54 36.27
CA HIS A 189 -3.04 3.99 34.90
C HIS A 189 -3.11 2.82 33.91
N ILE A 190 -2.52 1.69 34.28
CA ILE A 190 -2.52 0.48 33.46
C ILE A 190 -3.94 -0.06 33.29
N ASP A 191 -4.74 -0.13 34.36
CA ASP A 191 -6.15 -0.56 34.28
C ASP A 191 -6.97 0.35 33.34
N LYS A 192 -6.73 1.67 33.39
CA LYS A 192 -7.36 2.62 32.47
C LYS A 192 -6.89 2.37 31.02
N LEU A 193 -5.62 2.08 30.79
CA LEU A 193 -5.10 1.77 29.47
C LEU A 193 -5.68 0.45 28.92
N ILE A 194 -5.78 -0.59 29.76
CA ILE A 194 -6.43 -1.86 29.41
C ILE A 194 -7.89 -1.66 29.01
N SER A 195 -8.60 -0.72 29.65
CA SER A 195 -9.98 -0.40 29.29
C SER A 195 -10.15 0.19 27.88
N LEU A 196 -9.05 0.71 27.30
CA LEU A 196 -8.99 1.20 25.91
C LEU A 196 -8.59 0.10 24.91
N ALA A 197 -8.33 -1.12 25.38
CA ALA A 197 -7.91 -2.22 24.50
C ALA A 197 -8.97 -2.51 23.45
N LYS A 198 -8.52 -2.63 22.19
CA LYS A 198 -9.39 -2.86 21.04
C LYS A 198 -9.60 -4.38 20.92
N PRO A 199 -10.83 -4.89 21.06
CA PRO A 199 -11.08 -6.32 20.92
C PRO A 199 -10.86 -6.75 19.47
N TYR A 200 -10.49 -8.02 19.28
CA TYR A 200 -10.40 -8.60 17.95
C TYR A 200 -11.73 -8.43 17.21
N SER A 201 -11.71 -7.65 16.12
CA SER A 201 -12.87 -7.46 15.26
C SER A 201 -12.70 -8.27 13.97
N ASP A 202 -13.63 -9.19 13.72
CA ASP A 202 -13.69 -10.05 12.54
C ASP A 202 -13.79 -9.27 11.21
N GLN A 203 -13.99 -7.94 11.28
CA GLN A 203 -14.01 -7.03 10.14
C GLN A 203 -12.63 -6.79 9.49
N LEU A 204 -11.54 -7.15 10.18
CA LEU A 204 -10.19 -7.25 9.59
C LEU A 204 -9.77 -8.72 9.30
N GLY A 205 -10.51 -9.70 9.82
CA GLY A 205 -10.18 -11.14 9.77
C GLY A 205 -10.70 -11.90 8.55
N LYS A 206 -11.52 -11.28 7.70
CA LYS A 206 -11.91 -11.84 6.39
C LYS A 206 -10.89 -11.60 5.27
N GLN A 207 -9.75 -10.98 5.57
CA GLN A 207 -8.57 -11.17 4.73
C GLN A 207 -7.91 -12.49 5.15
N LYS A 208 -8.21 -13.59 4.43
CA LYS A 208 -7.39 -14.80 4.51
C LYS A 208 -5.94 -14.41 4.24
N ARG A 209 -5.12 -14.24 5.29
CA ARG A 209 -3.67 -14.32 5.17
C ARG A 209 -3.30 -15.78 5.01
N GLN A 210 -3.43 -16.27 3.79
CA GLN A 210 -2.76 -17.51 3.39
C GLN A 210 -1.29 -17.41 3.75
N LYS A 211 -0.76 -18.49 4.34
CA LYS A 211 0.68 -18.72 4.60
C LYS A 211 1.54 -17.99 3.57
N SER A 212 2.36 -17.05 4.04
CA SER A 212 3.34 -16.32 3.25
C SER A 212 4.22 -17.29 2.45
N ASN A 213 3.87 -17.52 1.18
CA ASN A 213 4.67 -18.28 0.23
C ASN A 213 5.92 -17.47 -0.24
N GLY A 214 6.49 -16.58 0.57
CA GLY A 214 7.56 -15.67 0.14
C GLY A 214 7.08 -14.62 -0.87
N LEU A 215 5.81 -14.20 -0.80
CA LEU A 215 5.29 -13.04 -1.52
C LEU A 215 4.63 -12.10 -0.52
N ASP A 216 5.01 -10.82 -0.53
CA ASP A 216 4.40 -9.78 0.32
C ASP A 216 3.06 -9.33 -0.31
N ILE A 217 2.24 -10.31 -0.70
CA ILE A 217 0.87 -10.09 -1.14
C ILE A 217 0.10 -9.65 0.10
N VAL A 218 -0.38 -8.41 0.04
CA VAL A 218 -1.24 -7.83 1.07
C VAL A 218 -2.69 -8.23 0.82
N GLU A 219 -3.10 -8.30 -0.44
CA GLU A 219 -4.49 -8.57 -0.83
C GLU A 219 -4.56 -9.16 -2.24
N LEU A 220 -5.48 -10.10 -2.44
CA LEU A 220 -5.89 -10.62 -3.74
C LEU A 220 -7.33 -10.19 -3.99
N TRP A 221 -7.59 -9.70 -5.19
CA TRP A 221 -8.88 -9.11 -5.54
C TRP A 221 -9.08 -9.11 -7.05
N HIS A 222 -10.29 -8.83 -7.52
CA HIS A 222 -10.58 -8.76 -8.95
C HIS A 222 -11.33 -7.49 -9.33
N ALA A 223 -11.23 -7.11 -10.60
CA ALA A 223 -12.00 -6.02 -11.16
C ALA A 223 -13.36 -6.53 -11.70
N PRO A 224 -14.36 -5.65 -11.95
CA PRO A 224 -15.69 -6.04 -12.45
C PRO A 224 -15.70 -6.71 -13.84
N ASN A 225 -14.55 -6.77 -14.50
CA ASN A 225 -14.33 -7.42 -15.80
C ASN A 225 -13.59 -8.76 -15.66
N ASP A 226 -13.62 -9.37 -14.47
CA ASP A 226 -12.93 -10.62 -14.12
C ASP A 226 -11.41 -10.56 -14.37
N GLU A 227 -10.81 -9.38 -14.31
CA GLU A 227 -9.36 -9.23 -14.33
C GLU A 227 -8.83 -9.36 -12.90
N ALA A 228 -7.97 -10.36 -12.67
CA ALA A 228 -7.41 -10.67 -11.36
C ALA A 228 -6.22 -9.77 -11.01
N PHE A 229 -6.19 -9.27 -9.78
CA PHE A 229 -5.16 -8.37 -9.25
C PHE A 229 -4.60 -8.87 -7.92
N ALA A 230 -3.39 -8.36 -7.64
CA ALA A 230 -2.73 -8.54 -6.36
C ALA A 230 -2.12 -7.21 -5.89
N THR A 231 -2.37 -6.87 -4.63
CA THR A 231 -1.78 -5.72 -3.93
C THR A 231 -0.51 -6.15 -3.20
N PHE A 232 0.60 -5.44 -3.42
CA PHE A 232 1.91 -5.75 -2.86
C PHE A 232 2.44 -4.66 -1.97
N ALA A 233 3.09 -5.04 -0.87
CA ALA A 233 3.99 -4.14 -0.17
C ALA A 233 5.36 -4.13 -0.88
N VAL A 234 5.79 -2.97 -1.36
CA VAL A 234 7.11 -2.76 -1.97
C VAL A 234 7.73 -1.54 -1.30
N ASN A 235 8.90 -1.68 -0.68
CA ASN A 235 9.66 -0.55 -0.09
C ASN A 235 8.84 0.42 0.78
N GLY A 236 7.81 -0.07 1.50
CA GLY A 236 6.97 0.73 2.40
C GLY A 236 5.68 1.29 1.78
N HIS A 237 5.45 1.12 0.48
CA HIS A 237 4.21 1.52 -0.20
C HIS A 237 3.45 0.31 -0.77
N LEU A 238 2.20 0.54 -1.21
CA LEU A 238 1.35 -0.49 -1.79
C LEU A 238 1.25 -0.34 -3.31
N GLU A 239 1.42 -1.44 -4.04
CA GLU A 239 1.31 -1.50 -5.50
C GLU A 239 0.23 -2.49 -5.93
N ASN A 240 -0.63 -2.09 -6.87
CA ASN A 240 -1.61 -2.99 -7.48
C ASN A 240 -1.10 -3.51 -8.83
N HIS A 241 -1.06 -4.83 -9.00
CA HIS A 241 -0.60 -5.46 -10.25
C HIS A 241 -1.63 -6.45 -10.79
N PRO A 242 -1.97 -6.41 -12.09
CA PRO A 242 -2.70 -7.51 -12.71
C PRO A 242 -1.87 -8.79 -12.63
N ILE A 243 -2.48 -9.90 -12.21
CA ILE A 243 -1.78 -11.18 -12.01
C ILE A 243 -1.26 -11.73 -13.34
N ALA A 244 -1.98 -11.51 -14.45
CA ALA A 244 -1.52 -11.90 -15.78
C ALA A 244 -0.35 -11.04 -16.31
N SER A 245 0.04 -9.97 -15.62
CA SER A 245 1.03 -9.03 -16.14
C SER A 245 2.46 -9.59 -16.09
N LYS A 246 3.28 -9.23 -17.10
CA LYS A 246 4.72 -9.55 -17.12
C LYS A 246 5.45 -8.93 -15.91
N ALA A 247 5.00 -7.76 -15.45
CA ALA A 247 5.57 -7.10 -14.28
C ALA A 247 5.35 -7.96 -13.03
N PHE A 248 4.12 -8.45 -12.83
CA PHE A 248 3.80 -9.32 -11.71
C PHE A 248 4.60 -10.63 -11.73
N LYS A 249 4.63 -11.31 -12.88
CA LYS A 249 5.41 -12.54 -13.06
C LYS A 249 6.91 -12.37 -12.74
N LYS A 250 7.49 -11.22 -13.11
CA LYS A 250 8.88 -10.87 -12.79
C LYS A 250 9.07 -10.58 -11.30
N LEU A 251 8.13 -9.87 -10.67
CA LEU A 251 8.17 -9.58 -9.23
C LEU A 251 8.14 -10.87 -8.41
N VAL A 252 7.25 -11.80 -8.77
CA VAL A 252 7.15 -13.11 -8.10
C VAL A 252 8.45 -13.90 -8.22
N SER A 253 9.02 -13.92 -9.42
CA SER A 253 10.28 -14.61 -9.69
C SER A 253 11.46 -13.98 -8.93
N TYR A 254 11.52 -12.64 -8.88
CA TYR A 254 12.57 -11.89 -8.19
C TYR A 254 12.52 -12.13 -6.69
N LYS A 255 11.33 -12.09 -6.08
CA LYS A 255 11.19 -12.28 -4.64
C LYS A 255 11.53 -13.70 -4.22
N HIS A 256 11.09 -14.72 -4.97
CA HIS A 256 11.53 -16.10 -4.74
C HIS A 256 13.05 -16.25 -4.84
N TYR A 257 13.69 -15.64 -5.84
CA TYR A 257 15.15 -15.64 -5.95
C TYR A 257 15.83 -14.96 -4.76
N ARG A 258 15.28 -13.84 -4.25
CA ARG A 258 15.80 -13.16 -3.06
C ARG A 258 15.70 -14.01 -1.79
N ASP A 259 14.58 -14.71 -1.62
CA ASP A 259 14.29 -15.48 -0.41
C ASP A 259 15.03 -16.83 -0.39
N GLU A 260 15.15 -17.49 -1.54
CA GLU A 260 15.71 -18.85 -1.63
C GLU A 260 17.09 -18.93 -2.32
N ASN A 261 17.58 -17.82 -2.86
CA ASN A 261 18.79 -17.73 -3.69
C ASN A 261 18.78 -18.73 -4.87
N LYS A 262 17.59 -19.03 -5.40
CA LYS A 262 17.34 -20.00 -6.47
C LYS A 262 16.29 -19.48 -7.45
N VAL A 263 16.42 -19.86 -8.71
CA VAL A 263 15.43 -19.53 -9.75
C VAL A 263 14.27 -20.49 -9.64
N LEU A 264 13.04 -19.95 -9.67
CA LEU A 264 11.84 -20.76 -9.71
C LEU A 264 11.71 -21.40 -11.10
N ALA A 265 11.44 -22.71 -11.14
CA ALA A 265 11.16 -23.39 -12.40
C ALA A 265 9.90 -22.78 -13.06
N GLN A 266 9.91 -22.69 -14.40
CA GLN A 266 8.82 -22.04 -15.16
C GLN A 266 7.44 -22.66 -14.88
N THR A 267 7.37 -23.99 -14.77
CA THR A 267 6.14 -24.72 -14.44
C THR A 267 5.62 -24.38 -13.04
N ALA A 268 6.51 -24.38 -12.05
CA ALA A 268 6.16 -24.03 -10.67
C ALA A 268 5.68 -22.57 -10.55
N LEU A 269 6.28 -21.66 -11.32
CA LEU A 269 5.82 -20.27 -11.40
C LEU A 269 4.41 -20.18 -11.99
N ASP A 270 4.15 -20.87 -13.10
CA ASP A 270 2.85 -20.81 -13.77
C ASP A 270 1.74 -21.45 -12.92
N ASP A 271 1.99 -22.60 -12.28
CA ASP A 271 1.02 -23.24 -11.38
C ASP A 271 0.69 -22.36 -10.17
N ARG A 272 1.70 -21.67 -9.65
CA ARG A 272 1.53 -20.70 -8.57
C ARG A 272 0.71 -19.49 -9.01
N LEU A 273 0.99 -18.93 -10.19
CA LEU A 273 0.22 -17.80 -10.72
C LEU A 273 -1.24 -18.18 -10.97
N ARG A 274 -1.52 -19.37 -11.51
CA ARG A 274 -2.91 -19.87 -11.68
C ARG A 274 -3.65 -20.01 -10.36
N SER A 275 -2.96 -20.45 -9.31
CA SER A 275 -3.56 -20.58 -7.97
C SER A 275 -3.91 -19.21 -7.39
N ILE A 276 -2.99 -18.24 -7.50
CA ILE A 276 -3.19 -16.86 -7.06
C ILE A 276 -4.32 -16.18 -7.86
N GLU A 277 -4.37 -16.41 -9.17
CA GLU A 277 -5.44 -15.92 -10.05
C GLU A 277 -6.80 -16.49 -9.66
N GLY A 278 -6.89 -17.80 -9.41
CA GLY A 278 -8.13 -18.42 -8.93
C GLY A 278 -8.59 -17.86 -7.59
N GLU A 279 -7.69 -17.66 -6.64
CA GLU A 279 -8.04 -17.05 -5.35
C GLU A 279 -8.53 -15.61 -5.52
N ALA A 280 -7.84 -14.80 -6.33
CA ALA A 280 -8.26 -13.43 -6.60
C ALA A 280 -9.66 -13.35 -7.24
N LEU A 281 -10.00 -14.28 -8.14
CA LEU A 281 -11.28 -14.28 -8.86
C LEU A 281 -12.46 -14.87 -8.07
N TYR A 282 -12.22 -15.89 -7.25
CA TYR A 282 -13.29 -16.65 -6.60
C TYR A 282 -13.38 -16.43 -5.08
N GLU A 283 -12.33 -15.87 -4.47
CA GLU A 283 -12.30 -15.56 -3.03
C GLU A 283 -11.97 -14.09 -2.73
N GLY A 284 -11.38 -13.36 -3.68
CA GLY A 284 -11.04 -11.95 -3.55
C GLY A 284 -12.25 -11.03 -3.65
N GLU A 285 -12.16 -9.86 -3.04
CA GLU A 285 -13.18 -8.81 -3.15
C GLU A 285 -13.15 -8.15 -4.54
N GLU A 286 -14.28 -7.62 -4.99
CA GLU A 286 -14.36 -6.87 -6.24
C GLU A 286 -14.03 -5.39 -6.01
N TYR A 287 -13.08 -4.82 -6.76
CA TYR A 287 -12.78 -3.39 -6.75
C TYR A 287 -12.72 -2.78 -8.14
N LYS A 288 -13.27 -1.56 -8.28
CA LYS A 288 -13.06 -0.76 -9.48
C LYS A 288 -11.61 -0.27 -9.57
N THR A 289 -11.02 -0.38 -10.77
CA THR A 289 -9.69 0.16 -11.06
C THR A 289 -9.75 1.56 -11.66
N PHE A 290 -8.68 2.33 -11.42
CA PHE A 290 -8.52 3.69 -11.92
C PHE A 290 -7.12 3.87 -12.51
N THR A 291 -6.97 4.54 -13.64
CA THR A 291 -5.64 4.73 -14.25
C THR A 291 -4.88 5.88 -13.57
N ARG A 292 -5.40 7.11 -13.68
CA ARG A 292 -4.75 8.33 -13.15
C ARG A 292 -5.58 9.03 -12.09
N LEU A 293 -6.90 9.00 -12.26
CA LEU A 293 -7.86 9.76 -11.47
C LEU A 293 -9.00 8.83 -11.08
N GLY A 294 -9.42 8.90 -9.83
CA GLY A 294 -10.59 8.19 -9.34
C GLY A 294 -11.31 8.94 -8.23
N GLU A 295 -12.40 8.37 -7.75
CA GLU A 295 -13.18 8.94 -6.67
C GLU A 295 -13.55 7.87 -5.65
N HIS A 296 -13.64 8.27 -4.38
CA HIS A 296 -14.14 7.43 -3.31
C HIS A 296 -14.64 8.31 -2.17
N ALA A 297 -15.78 7.94 -1.58
CA ALA A 297 -16.38 8.64 -0.44
C ALA A 297 -16.51 10.18 -0.59
N GLY A 298 -16.72 10.68 -1.82
CA GLY A 298 -16.85 12.11 -2.11
C GLY A 298 -15.52 12.86 -2.29
N SER A 299 -14.37 12.19 -2.15
CA SER A 299 -13.05 12.71 -2.49
C SER A 299 -12.63 12.26 -3.90
N ILE A 300 -11.83 13.09 -4.56
CA ILE A 300 -11.11 12.76 -5.81
C ILE A 300 -9.68 12.40 -5.44
N TYR A 301 -9.14 11.37 -6.10
CA TYR A 301 -7.75 10.93 -5.91
C TYR A 301 -7.02 10.99 -7.24
N LEU A 302 -5.91 11.73 -7.27
CA LEU A 302 -5.02 11.87 -8.42
C LEU A 302 -3.70 11.14 -8.13
N ASP A 303 -3.41 10.10 -8.91
CA ASP A 303 -2.16 9.35 -8.81
C ASP A 303 -0.98 10.20 -9.34
N LEU A 304 0.04 10.41 -8.51
CA LEU A 304 1.26 11.11 -8.93
C LEU A 304 2.10 10.28 -9.91
N GLY A 305 1.89 8.97 -10.01
CA GLY A 305 2.57 8.11 -10.98
C GLY A 305 4.07 7.89 -10.72
N ASP A 306 4.61 8.43 -9.63
CA ASP A 306 6.01 8.23 -9.23
C ASP A 306 6.21 6.92 -8.45
N LYS A 307 7.47 6.58 -8.18
CA LYS A 307 7.82 5.32 -7.49
C LYS A 307 7.36 5.24 -6.03
N SER A 308 6.90 6.34 -5.43
CA SER A 308 6.41 6.36 -4.05
C SER A 308 4.96 5.93 -3.90
N TRP A 309 4.21 5.83 -5.01
CA TRP A 309 2.78 5.48 -5.01
C TRP A 309 1.87 6.43 -4.23
N LYS A 310 2.37 7.64 -3.95
CA LYS A 310 1.57 8.72 -3.38
C LYS A 310 0.49 9.20 -4.35
N ALA A 311 -0.61 9.67 -3.78
CA ALA A 311 -1.69 10.32 -4.51
C ALA A 311 -2.04 11.65 -3.85
N VAL A 312 -2.68 12.53 -4.61
CA VAL A 312 -3.33 13.73 -4.09
C VAL A 312 -4.78 13.42 -3.82
N GLU A 313 -5.21 13.53 -2.56
CA GLU A 313 -6.62 13.55 -2.19
C GLU A 313 -7.15 14.97 -2.29
N ILE A 314 -8.28 15.16 -2.96
CA ILE A 314 -8.93 16.45 -3.19
C ILE A 314 -10.37 16.34 -2.71
N ASN A 315 -10.78 17.24 -1.81
CA ASN A 315 -12.14 17.33 -1.29
C ASN A 315 -12.55 18.80 -1.07
N ALA A 316 -13.74 19.02 -0.50
CA ALA A 316 -14.27 20.37 -0.28
C ALA A 316 -13.43 21.23 0.68
N ALA A 317 -12.62 20.64 1.56
CA ALA A 317 -11.75 21.35 2.48
C ALA A 317 -10.38 21.73 1.87
N GLY A 318 -10.01 21.13 0.75
CA GLY A 318 -8.72 21.36 0.08
C GLY A 318 -8.13 20.07 -0.46
N TRP A 319 -6.80 20.01 -0.53
CA TRP A 319 -6.09 18.84 -1.00
C TRP A 319 -4.90 18.49 -0.09
N GLN A 320 -4.52 17.22 -0.09
CA GLN A 320 -3.36 16.71 0.64
C GLN A 320 -2.71 15.55 -0.10
N ILE A 321 -1.41 15.33 0.13
CA ILE A 321 -0.69 14.17 -0.39
C ILE A 321 -0.86 13.02 0.61
N ILE A 322 -1.25 11.85 0.11
CA ILE A 322 -1.44 10.65 0.92
C ILE A 322 -0.56 9.50 0.42
N ASP A 323 -0.05 8.70 1.35
CA ASP A 323 0.81 7.54 1.05
C ASP A 323 0.03 6.29 0.65
N ARG A 324 -1.26 6.21 1.04
CA ARG A 324 -2.11 5.03 0.86
C ARG A 324 -3.50 5.44 0.39
N PRO A 325 -3.70 5.66 -0.94
CA PRO A 325 -5.02 5.96 -1.46
C PRO A 325 -6.02 4.81 -1.20
N PRO A 326 -7.28 5.12 -0.85
CA PRO A 326 -8.30 4.10 -0.60
C PRO A 326 -8.84 3.44 -1.89
N ILE A 327 -8.38 3.88 -3.07
CA ILE A 327 -8.78 3.35 -4.37
C ILE A 327 -7.68 2.52 -5.04
N ARG A 328 -8.05 1.68 -6.01
CA ARG A 328 -7.13 0.79 -6.72
C ARG A 328 -6.63 1.42 -8.02
N PHE A 329 -5.47 2.07 -7.96
CA PHE A 329 -4.80 2.55 -9.16
C PHE A 329 -4.15 1.41 -9.96
N GLN A 330 -4.39 1.37 -11.27
CA GLN A 330 -3.74 0.49 -12.23
C GLN A 330 -2.81 1.32 -13.12
N ARG A 331 -1.51 1.23 -12.86
CA ARG A 331 -0.48 1.95 -13.63
C ARG A 331 -0.08 1.18 -14.87
N SER A 332 0.03 1.87 -16.00
CA SER A 332 0.59 1.33 -17.24
C SER A 332 2.09 1.58 -17.33
N GLY A 333 2.81 0.78 -18.12
CA GLY A 333 4.25 1.00 -18.35
C GLY A 333 4.58 2.32 -19.09
N SER A 334 3.60 2.91 -19.77
CA SER A 334 3.73 4.23 -20.39
C SER A 334 3.56 5.38 -19.40
N MET A 335 2.93 5.16 -18.25
CA MET A 335 2.69 6.22 -17.26
C MET A 335 4.00 6.90 -16.85
N ARG A 336 3.96 8.22 -16.71
CA ARG A 336 5.06 9.03 -16.17
C ARG A 336 4.61 9.83 -14.95
N PRO A 337 5.56 10.19 -14.07
CA PRO A 337 5.27 10.98 -12.88
C PRO A 337 4.69 12.36 -13.23
N LEU A 338 3.72 12.79 -12.44
CA LEU A 338 3.39 14.20 -12.27
C LEU A 338 4.41 14.84 -11.31
N PRO A 339 4.68 16.15 -11.44
CA PRO A 339 5.46 16.86 -10.42
C PRO A 339 4.73 16.82 -9.07
N MET A 340 5.52 16.81 -7.99
CA MET A 340 4.95 16.91 -6.63
C MET A 340 4.30 18.29 -6.49
N PRO A 341 3.02 18.38 -6.11
CA PRO A 341 2.35 19.67 -5.97
C PRO A 341 2.94 20.45 -4.78
N ASP A 342 3.09 21.75 -4.96
CA ASP A 342 3.45 22.71 -3.92
C ASP A 342 2.21 23.54 -3.52
N GLN A 343 2.18 24.02 -2.28
CA GLN A 343 1.17 24.97 -1.79
C GLN A 343 1.50 26.44 -2.19
N GLY A 344 2.45 26.63 -3.10
CA GLY A 344 2.91 27.94 -3.54
C GLY A 344 1.82 28.82 -4.18
N ALA A 345 2.17 30.10 -4.36
CA ALA A 345 1.27 31.13 -4.90
C ALA A 345 1.11 31.11 -6.44
N GLY A 346 1.50 30.01 -7.10
CA GLY A 346 1.46 29.89 -8.55
C GLY A 346 0.04 29.98 -9.10
N ASN A 347 -0.12 30.47 -10.32
CA ASN A 347 -1.43 30.62 -10.95
C ASN A 347 -1.47 30.10 -12.39
N ILE A 348 -2.68 29.72 -12.84
CA ILE A 348 -2.89 29.13 -14.17
C ILE A 348 -2.41 30.01 -15.33
N ASN A 349 -2.28 31.34 -15.16
CA ASN A 349 -1.81 32.20 -16.24
C ASN A 349 -0.31 32.04 -16.53
N GLU A 350 0.47 31.44 -15.63
CA GLU A 350 1.88 31.11 -15.89
C GLU A 350 2.03 30.12 -17.06
N LEU A 351 1.02 29.30 -17.31
CA LEU A 351 0.97 28.39 -18.45
C LEU A 351 0.90 29.14 -19.80
N ARG A 352 0.37 30.37 -19.83
CA ARG A 352 0.15 31.13 -21.08
C ARG A 352 1.44 31.35 -21.88
N GLN A 353 2.58 31.45 -21.22
CA GLN A 353 3.86 31.68 -21.90
C GLN A 353 4.36 30.45 -22.67
N PHE A 354 3.80 29.26 -22.40
CA PHE A 354 4.23 28.00 -22.99
C PHE A 354 3.29 27.48 -24.08
N ILE A 355 2.07 28.02 -24.19
CA ILE A 355 1.08 27.61 -25.18
C ILE A 355 0.66 28.77 -26.07
N ASN A 356 0.43 28.48 -27.35
CA ASN A 356 0.18 29.49 -28.37
C ASN A 356 -1.33 29.69 -28.59
N ILE A 357 -2.02 30.31 -27.63
CA ILE A 357 -3.46 30.55 -27.68
C ILE A 357 -3.75 32.00 -28.07
N GLY A 358 -4.56 32.21 -29.12
CA GLY A 358 -4.69 33.52 -29.76
C GLY A 358 -5.64 34.51 -29.08
N ASN A 359 -6.58 34.04 -28.25
CA ASN A 359 -7.58 34.92 -27.63
C ASN A 359 -8.05 34.41 -26.25
N GLU A 360 -8.70 35.28 -25.49
CA GLU A 360 -9.19 34.99 -24.14
C GLU A 360 -10.30 33.94 -24.07
N ALA A 361 -11.13 33.83 -25.12
CA ALA A 361 -12.20 32.83 -25.14
C ALA A 361 -11.60 31.42 -25.25
N ASP A 362 -10.68 31.23 -26.19
CA ASP A 362 -9.95 29.98 -26.37
C ASP A 362 -9.11 29.61 -25.15
N TRP A 363 -8.48 30.61 -24.51
CA TRP A 363 -7.76 30.38 -23.26
C TRP A 363 -8.68 29.80 -22.17
N LYS A 364 -9.86 30.41 -21.97
CA LYS A 364 -10.85 29.91 -21.01
C LYS A 364 -11.32 28.49 -21.37
N MET A 365 -11.46 28.18 -22.65
CA MET A 365 -11.83 26.84 -23.11
C MET A 365 -10.74 25.81 -22.81
N VAL A 366 -9.46 26.14 -23.01
CA VAL A 366 -8.34 25.27 -22.64
C VAL A 366 -8.29 25.03 -21.14
N VAL A 367 -8.44 26.09 -20.33
CA VAL A 367 -8.48 25.97 -18.86
C VAL A 367 -9.67 25.11 -18.41
N ALA A 368 -10.87 25.36 -18.96
CA ALA A 368 -12.05 24.56 -18.67
C ALA A 368 -11.86 23.08 -19.03
N TRP A 369 -11.19 22.79 -20.16
CA TRP A 369 -10.85 21.43 -20.54
C TRP A 369 -9.86 20.79 -19.56
N LEU A 370 -8.78 21.48 -19.18
CA LEU A 370 -7.82 20.98 -18.19
C LEU A 370 -8.48 20.65 -16.85
N THR A 371 -9.32 21.56 -16.33
CA THR A 371 -10.08 21.32 -15.09
C THR A 371 -11.08 20.18 -15.28
N GLY A 372 -11.75 20.12 -16.42
CA GLY A 372 -12.68 19.04 -16.77
C GLY A 372 -11.99 17.66 -16.79
N CYS A 373 -10.73 17.58 -17.21
CA CYS A 373 -9.96 16.34 -17.17
C CYS A 373 -9.70 15.82 -15.75
N LEU A 374 -9.80 16.68 -14.72
CA LEU A 374 -9.67 16.31 -13.31
C LEU A 374 -11.02 15.97 -12.65
N HIS A 375 -12.12 15.97 -13.41
CA HIS A 375 -13.41 15.50 -12.93
C HIS A 375 -13.52 13.97 -13.09
N PRO A 376 -13.92 13.17 -12.08
CA PRO A 376 -13.78 11.71 -12.09
C PRO A 376 -14.74 10.96 -13.04
N ARG A 377 -15.85 11.58 -13.47
CA ARG A 377 -16.97 10.88 -14.14
C ARG A 377 -17.25 11.28 -15.60
N GLY A 378 -16.58 12.30 -16.13
CA GLY A 378 -16.96 12.93 -17.41
C GLY A 378 -18.45 13.37 -17.47
N PRO A 379 -19.05 13.53 -18.67
CA PRO A 379 -18.42 13.42 -20.00
C PRO A 379 -17.32 14.46 -20.21
N TYR A 380 -16.40 14.20 -21.13
CA TYR A 380 -15.28 15.08 -21.42
C TYR A 380 -15.39 15.62 -22.85
N PRO A 381 -15.55 16.93 -23.06
CA PRO A 381 -15.45 17.49 -24.40
C PRO A 381 -14.09 17.16 -25.04
N ILE A 382 -14.10 16.85 -26.33
CA ILE A 382 -12.88 16.54 -27.08
C ILE A 382 -12.18 17.85 -27.41
N LEU A 383 -10.93 18.05 -26.97
CA LEU A 383 -10.17 19.24 -27.34
C LEU A 383 -9.50 19.03 -28.68
N ILE A 384 -9.81 19.88 -29.66
CA ILE A 384 -9.21 19.86 -31.00
C ILE A 384 -8.37 21.12 -31.17
N LEU A 385 -7.06 20.94 -31.29
CA LEU A 385 -6.14 22.02 -31.63
C LEU A 385 -5.99 22.12 -33.15
N SER A 386 -6.42 23.26 -33.70
CA SER A 386 -6.35 23.58 -35.13
C SER A 386 -5.38 24.73 -35.40
N GLY A 387 -4.93 24.87 -36.65
CA GLY A 387 -4.05 25.96 -37.08
C GLY A 387 -3.06 25.51 -38.15
N GLU A 388 -2.39 26.45 -38.79
CA GLU A 388 -1.44 26.17 -39.87
C GLU A 388 -0.16 25.47 -39.37
N GLN A 389 0.64 24.95 -40.30
CA GLN A 389 1.94 24.39 -39.96
C GLN A 389 2.80 25.45 -39.25
N GLY A 390 3.43 25.08 -38.12
CA GLY A 390 4.23 26.02 -37.33
C GLY A 390 3.49 26.74 -36.20
N SER A 391 2.19 26.48 -35.98
CA SER A 391 1.42 27.06 -34.86
C SER A 391 1.64 26.41 -33.48
N ALA A 392 2.62 25.50 -33.35
CA ALA A 392 2.94 24.77 -32.12
C ALA A 392 1.83 23.85 -31.54
N LYS A 393 0.97 23.30 -32.40
CA LYS A 393 -0.08 22.31 -32.01
C LYS A 393 0.45 21.14 -31.20
N SER A 394 1.41 20.39 -31.74
CA SER A 394 1.97 19.20 -31.09
C SER A 394 2.65 19.56 -29.76
N THR A 395 3.35 20.68 -29.69
CA THR A 395 3.98 21.17 -28.46
C THR A 395 2.94 21.54 -27.41
N THR A 396 1.90 22.29 -27.80
CA THR A 396 0.77 22.64 -26.92
C THR A 396 0.08 21.37 -26.42
N SER A 397 -0.16 20.39 -27.29
CA SER A 397 -0.76 19.12 -26.89
C SER A 397 0.06 18.39 -25.83
N ARG A 398 1.39 18.36 -25.99
CA ARG A 398 2.31 17.72 -25.05
C ARG A 398 2.33 18.44 -23.70
N ILE A 399 2.35 19.77 -23.71
CA ILE A 399 2.29 20.58 -22.48
C ILE A 399 0.98 20.35 -21.72
N LEU A 400 -0.17 20.42 -22.41
CA LEU A 400 -1.47 20.20 -21.77
C LEU A 400 -1.58 18.79 -21.17
N ARG A 401 -1.09 17.79 -21.90
CA ARG A 401 -1.07 16.41 -21.40
C ARG A 401 -0.15 16.24 -20.19
N SER A 402 1.01 16.89 -20.14
CA SER A 402 1.95 16.76 -19.01
C SER A 402 1.41 17.33 -17.70
N LEU A 403 0.38 18.17 -17.74
CA LEU A 403 -0.26 18.69 -16.53
C LEU A 403 -1.25 17.70 -15.88
N ILE A 404 -1.71 16.68 -16.63
CA ILE A 404 -2.80 15.80 -16.21
C ILE A 404 -2.38 14.33 -16.22
N ASP A 405 -1.84 13.86 -17.33
CA ASP A 405 -1.48 12.46 -17.53
C ASP A 405 -0.20 12.30 -18.37
N PRO A 406 0.97 12.68 -17.81
CA PRO A 406 2.27 12.41 -18.41
C PRO A 406 2.41 10.94 -18.80
N ALA A 407 2.85 10.69 -20.03
CA ALA A 407 3.07 9.33 -20.52
C ALA A 407 4.09 9.28 -21.66
N GLU A 408 4.69 8.12 -21.87
CA GLU A 408 5.61 7.84 -22.97
C GLU A 408 4.98 6.86 -23.97
N PRO A 409 4.78 7.25 -25.25
CA PRO A 409 4.98 8.59 -25.80
C PRO A 409 3.87 9.59 -25.43
N MET A 410 4.22 10.89 -25.41
CA MET A 410 3.32 12.00 -25.07
C MET A 410 2.23 12.29 -26.12
N GLY A 411 2.42 11.83 -27.35
CA GLY A 411 1.41 11.86 -28.41
C GLY A 411 1.55 10.61 -29.27
N ARG A 412 0.47 10.20 -29.94
CA ARG A 412 0.45 9.03 -30.82
C ARG A 412 -0.21 9.35 -32.15
N SER A 413 0.13 8.60 -33.19
CA SER A 413 -0.64 8.62 -34.43
C SER A 413 -2.06 8.10 -34.22
N SER A 414 -2.94 8.33 -35.20
CA SER A 414 -4.30 7.76 -35.21
C SER A 414 -4.26 6.24 -34.92
N PRO A 415 -5.20 5.72 -34.12
CA PRO A 415 -5.35 4.27 -33.96
C PRO A 415 -5.77 3.63 -35.30
N ASN A 416 -5.32 2.41 -35.54
CA ASN A 416 -5.65 1.67 -36.78
C ASN A 416 -7.01 0.97 -36.68
N SER A 417 -7.46 0.68 -35.45
CA SER A 417 -8.69 -0.03 -35.13
C SER A 417 -9.35 0.48 -33.84
N GLU A 418 -10.62 0.14 -33.64
CA GLU A 418 -11.35 0.37 -32.39
C GLU A 418 -10.69 -0.33 -31.19
N GLN A 419 -10.08 -1.50 -31.42
CA GLN A 419 -9.32 -2.24 -30.39
C GLN A 419 -8.08 -1.48 -29.93
N ASP A 420 -7.30 -0.92 -30.86
CA ASP A 420 -6.11 -0.11 -30.52
C ASP A 420 -6.49 1.10 -29.66
N LEU A 421 -7.65 1.70 -29.95
CA LEU A 421 -8.18 2.82 -29.20
C LEU A 421 -8.58 2.42 -27.77
N VAL A 422 -9.24 1.27 -27.59
CA VAL A 422 -9.55 0.72 -26.24
C VAL A 422 -8.28 0.43 -25.46
N ILE A 423 -7.27 -0.17 -26.09
CA ILE A 423 -5.98 -0.44 -25.44
C ILE A 423 -5.32 0.87 -24.99
N ALA A 424 -5.38 1.92 -25.81
CA ALA A 424 -4.91 3.24 -25.41
C ALA A 424 -5.70 3.80 -24.21
N ALA A 425 -7.03 3.63 -24.22
CA ALA A 425 -7.93 4.13 -23.17
C ALA A 425 -7.81 3.37 -21.84
N LYS A 426 -7.48 2.08 -21.86
CA LYS A 426 -7.16 1.31 -20.64
C LYS A 426 -5.87 1.78 -19.98
N HIS A 427 -4.88 2.21 -20.77
CA HIS A 427 -3.54 2.53 -20.27
C HIS A 427 -3.30 4.01 -19.97
N ASN A 428 -4.19 4.90 -20.43
CA ASN A 428 -4.03 6.35 -20.29
C ASN A 428 -5.36 6.97 -19.87
N HIS A 429 -5.29 7.97 -19.01
CA HIS A 429 -6.42 8.82 -18.68
C HIS A 429 -6.69 9.83 -19.79
N VAL A 430 -5.65 10.49 -20.31
CA VAL A 430 -5.78 11.42 -21.44
C VAL A 430 -5.31 10.75 -22.73
N LEU A 431 -6.21 10.65 -23.71
CA LEU A 431 -5.90 10.19 -25.05
C LEU A 431 -5.41 11.37 -25.91
N ALA A 432 -4.13 11.38 -26.25
CA ALA A 432 -3.54 12.41 -27.10
C ALA A 432 -3.11 11.85 -28.47
N PHE A 433 -3.79 12.30 -29.52
CA PHE A 433 -3.49 11.93 -30.90
C PHE A 433 -2.94 13.13 -31.67
N ASP A 434 -1.76 12.96 -32.22
CA ASP A 434 -0.92 14.00 -32.81
C ASP A 434 -0.79 13.81 -34.33
N ASN A 435 -0.69 14.92 -35.06
CA ASN A 435 -0.51 14.97 -36.50
C ASN A 435 -1.56 14.16 -37.29
N LEU A 436 -2.83 14.38 -36.97
CA LEU A 436 -3.94 13.72 -37.64
C LEU A 436 -4.22 14.36 -39.00
N SER A 437 -4.43 13.52 -40.01
CA SER A 437 -4.90 13.91 -41.34
C SER A 437 -6.40 13.70 -41.54
N GLY A 438 -7.05 12.96 -40.65
CA GLY A 438 -8.47 12.67 -40.64
C GLY A 438 -8.77 11.38 -39.87
N PHE A 439 -10.05 11.03 -39.74
CA PHE A 439 -10.48 9.80 -39.09
C PHE A 439 -11.30 8.92 -40.02
N ARG A 440 -11.15 7.60 -39.86
CA ARG A 440 -12.15 6.65 -40.36
C ARG A 440 -13.45 6.86 -39.57
N PRO A 441 -14.64 6.76 -40.19
CA PRO A 441 -15.92 6.99 -39.51
C PRO A 441 -16.08 6.21 -38.20
N ALA A 442 -15.73 4.92 -38.21
CA ALA A 442 -15.79 4.06 -37.03
C ALA A 442 -14.92 4.58 -35.87
N ILE A 443 -13.72 5.09 -36.15
CA ILE A 443 -12.83 5.65 -35.12
C ILE A 443 -13.40 6.96 -34.56
N ALA A 444 -13.96 7.82 -35.41
CA ALA A 444 -14.60 9.05 -34.93
C ALA A 444 -15.79 8.75 -34.01
N ASP A 445 -16.64 7.79 -34.38
CA ASP A 445 -17.77 7.36 -33.56
C ASP A 445 -17.28 6.74 -32.22
N ALA A 446 -16.18 5.98 -32.27
CA ALA A 446 -15.56 5.42 -31.08
C ALA A 446 -14.99 6.48 -30.12
N LEU A 447 -14.36 7.54 -30.64
CA LEU A 447 -13.89 8.67 -29.83
C LEU A 447 -15.07 9.40 -29.15
N CYS A 448 -16.19 9.59 -29.86
CA CYS A 448 -17.43 10.13 -29.28
C CYS A 448 -17.99 9.24 -28.16
N ARG A 449 -17.98 7.92 -28.34
CA ARG A 449 -18.40 6.98 -27.29
C ARG A 449 -17.50 7.03 -26.06
N ILE A 450 -16.18 7.06 -26.23
CA ILE A 450 -15.21 7.11 -25.12
C ILE A 450 -15.27 8.44 -24.36
N SER A 451 -15.52 9.56 -25.04
CA SER A 451 -15.64 10.86 -24.36
C SER A 451 -16.91 10.99 -23.51
N THR A 452 -18.00 10.33 -23.91
CA THR A 452 -19.32 10.47 -23.28
C THR A 452 -19.77 9.29 -22.42
N GLY A 453 -19.18 8.11 -22.62
CA GLY A 453 -19.47 6.86 -21.90
C GLY A 453 -20.50 5.96 -22.56
N GLY A 454 -20.62 6.00 -23.89
CA GLY A 454 -21.33 4.96 -24.63
C GLY A 454 -20.55 3.66 -24.51
N GLY A 455 -21.13 2.62 -23.88
CA GLY A 455 -20.47 1.33 -23.67
C GLY A 455 -19.84 0.77 -24.95
N PHE A 456 -18.65 0.21 -24.83
CA PHE A 456 -17.82 -0.25 -25.94
C PHE A 456 -17.48 -1.73 -25.77
N GLY A 457 -17.74 -2.54 -26.79
CA GLY A 457 -17.38 -3.96 -26.81
C GLY A 457 -16.51 -4.28 -28.03
N THR A 458 -15.31 -4.83 -27.82
CA THR A 458 -14.44 -5.29 -28.93
C THR A 458 -13.87 -6.67 -28.64
N ARG A 459 -13.74 -7.53 -29.64
CA ARG A 459 -13.18 -8.89 -29.47
C ARG A 459 -11.72 -8.85 -29.01
N LYS A 460 -11.30 -9.79 -28.16
CA LYS A 460 -9.90 -9.98 -27.73
C LYS A 460 -9.03 -10.54 -28.86
N LEU A 461 -7.77 -10.09 -28.96
CA LEU A 461 -6.79 -10.71 -29.86
C LEU A 461 -6.28 -12.03 -29.23
N HIS A 462 -6.30 -13.12 -30.01
CA HIS A 462 -5.84 -14.48 -29.68
C HIS A 462 -6.78 -15.39 -28.85
N THR A 463 -8.07 -15.05 -28.71
CA THR A 463 -9.14 -15.98 -28.32
C THR A 463 -10.42 -15.54 -29.02
N ASP A 464 -10.95 -16.33 -29.96
CA ASP A 464 -11.96 -15.91 -30.94
C ASP A 464 -13.38 -15.65 -30.36
N THR A 465 -13.56 -15.70 -29.04
CA THR A 465 -14.89 -15.68 -28.40
C THR A 465 -15.08 -14.72 -27.22
N GLU A 466 -14.04 -14.04 -26.72
CA GLU A 466 -14.17 -13.12 -25.57
C GLU A 466 -14.27 -11.65 -26.02
N GLU A 467 -15.35 -10.98 -25.58
CA GLU A 467 -15.56 -9.55 -25.78
C GLU A 467 -14.88 -8.75 -24.64
N ILE A 468 -14.00 -7.82 -25.01
CA ILE A 468 -13.45 -6.81 -24.12
C ILE A 468 -14.46 -5.67 -24.04
N LEU A 469 -15.12 -5.57 -22.89
CA LEU A 469 -15.96 -4.44 -22.54
C LEU A 469 -15.08 -3.29 -22.00
N PHE A 470 -15.30 -2.09 -22.50
CA PHE A 470 -14.75 -0.84 -21.99
C PHE A 470 -15.89 0.17 -21.82
N SER A 471 -16.16 0.55 -20.57
CA SER A 471 -17.27 1.43 -20.18
C SER A 471 -16.80 2.75 -19.58
N ASP A 472 -15.50 2.90 -19.41
CA ASP A 472 -14.88 4.08 -18.84
C ASP A 472 -14.86 5.24 -19.83
N LYS A 473 -14.83 6.47 -19.29
CA LYS A 473 -14.69 7.69 -20.10
C LYS A 473 -13.28 8.21 -20.05
N ARG A 474 -12.79 8.81 -21.15
CA ARG A 474 -11.45 9.42 -21.21
C ARG A 474 -11.50 10.81 -21.84
N PRO A 475 -10.81 11.81 -21.28
CA PRO A 475 -10.49 13.03 -22.00
C PRO A 475 -9.69 12.74 -23.27
N ILE A 476 -10.00 13.50 -24.32
CA ILE A 476 -9.38 13.31 -25.64
C ILE A 476 -8.84 14.65 -26.12
N LEU A 477 -7.61 14.62 -26.61
CA LEU A 477 -6.87 15.72 -27.17
C LEU A 477 -6.41 15.34 -28.58
N LEU A 478 -6.88 16.08 -29.57
CA LEU A 478 -6.61 15.86 -30.98
C LEU A 478 -5.88 17.08 -31.54
N ASN A 479 -4.94 16.85 -32.43
CA ASN A 479 -4.44 17.92 -33.29
C ASN A 479 -4.17 17.43 -34.71
N GLY A 480 -4.22 18.34 -35.66
CA GLY A 480 -4.02 18.07 -37.08
C GLY A 480 -3.93 19.35 -37.89
N ILE A 481 -3.60 19.21 -39.17
CA ILE A 481 -3.55 20.33 -40.13
C ILE A 481 -4.88 20.46 -40.87
N THR A 482 -5.63 19.37 -41.00
CA THR A 482 -6.94 19.32 -41.66
C THR A 482 -8.08 19.60 -40.67
N GLU A 483 -9.26 19.95 -41.20
CA GLU A 483 -10.47 20.12 -40.40
C GLU A 483 -10.95 18.75 -39.87
N LEU A 484 -10.49 18.40 -38.67
CA LEU A 484 -10.74 17.09 -38.04
C LEU A 484 -12.21 16.88 -37.64
N ALA A 485 -12.94 17.98 -37.40
CA ALA A 485 -14.32 17.98 -36.93
C ALA A 485 -15.35 18.21 -38.05
N SER A 486 -15.07 17.81 -39.29
CA SER A 486 -16.00 17.96 -40.41
C SER A 486 -17.32 17.17 -40.26
N ARG A 487 -17.40 16.23 -39.30
CA ARG A 487 -18.64 15.53 -38.94
C ARG A 487 -19.34 16.23 -37.78
N SER A 488 -20.63 16.52 -37.93
CA SER A 488 -21.46 17.20 -36.93
C SER A 488 -21.40 16.55 -35.55
N ASP A 489 -21.50 15.22 -35.49
CA ASP A 489 -21.51 14.47 -34.23
C ASP A 489 -20.20 14.55 -33.44
N LEU A 490 -19.05 14.72 -34.13
CA LEU A 490 -17.76 14.97 -33.49
C LEU A 490 -17.63 16.44 -33.09
N ALA A 491 -18.05 17.36 -33.96
CA ALA A 491 -18.03 18.80 -33.70
C ALA A 491 -18.87 19.19 -32.47
N ASP A 492 -20.08 18.65 -32.35
CA ASP A 492 -21.01 18.92 -31.23
C ASP A 492 -20.47 18.47 -29.87
N ARG A 493 -19.46 17.58 -29.86
CA ARG A 493 -18.79 17.08 -28.64
C ARG A 493 -17.39 17.63 -28.46
N SER A 494 -16.98 18.59 -29.30
CA SER A 494 -15.62 19.11 -29.33
C SER A 494 -15.54 20.57 -28.90
N ILE A 495 -14.47 20.89 -28.19
CA ILE A 495 -13.95 22.24 -28.03
C ILE A 495 -12.88 22.42 -29.10
N ILE A 496 -13.12 23.30 -30.06
CA ILE A 496 -12.16 23.60 -31.14
C ILE A 496 -11.43 24.88 -30.79
N VAL A 497 -10.11 24.81 -30.69
CA VAL A 497 -9.23 25.94 -30.38
C VAL A 497 -8.31 26.20 -31.57
N HIS A 498 -8.25 27.45 -32.01
CA HIS A 498 -7.39 27.85 -33.13
C HIS A 498 -6.09 28.49 -32.63
N LEU A 499 -4.97 27.87 -32.99
CA LEU A 499 -3.63 28.36 -32.64
C LEU A 499 -3.11 29.22 -33.79
N PRO A 500 -2.78 30.51 -33.55
CA PRO A 500 -2.29 31.41 -34.59
C PRO A 500 -0.91 30.99 -35.10
N GLU A 501 -0.51 31.49 -36.26
CA GLU A 501 0.84 31.27 -36.78
C GLU A 501 1.88 31.94 -35.88
N ILE A 502 2.99 31.23 -35.60
CA ILE A 502 4.14 31.81 -34.90
C ILE A 502 5.09 32.42 -35.92
N SER A 503 5.18 33.75 -35.91
CA SER A 503 6.09 34.50 -36.76
C SER A 503 7.54 34.05 -36.56
N ALA A 504 8.38 34.15 -37.60
CA ALA A 504 9.76 33.67 -37.56
C ALA A 504 10.57 34.27 -36.40
N SER A 505 10.31 35.53 -36.03
CA SER A 505 10.99 36.23 -34.93
C SER A 505 10.51 35.81 -33.53
N ALA A 506 9.33 35.22 -33.40
CA ALA A 506 8.76 34.76 -32.13
C ALA A 506 9.05 33.27 -31.84
N ARG A 507 9.66 32.55 -32.78
CA ARG A 507 10.00 31.13 -32.61
C ARG A 507 11.10 30.94 -31.58
N LYS A 508 10.92 29.95 -30.70
CA LYS A 508 11.92 29.50 -29.71
C LYS A 508 12.36 28.08 -30.04
N TYR A 509 13.56 27.70 -29.63
CA TYR A 509 13.99 26.30 -29.71
C TYR A 509 13.18 25.45 -28.74
N GLU A 510 12.78 24.26 -29.18
CA GLU A 510 11.99 23.34 -28.37
C GLU A 510 12.72 22.94 -27.07
N SER A 511 14.05 22.76 -27.13
CA SER A 511 14.88 22.46 -25.96
C SER A 511 14.84 23.57 -24.90
N GLU A 512 14.83 24.83 -25.31
CA GLU A 512 14.75 25.99 -24.40
C GLU A 512 13.36 26.10 -23.77
N LEU A 513 12.31 25.87 -24.57
CA LEU A 513 10.94 25.85 -24.08
C LEU A 513 10.74 24.79 -22.99
N TRP A 514 11.19 23.55 -23.25
CA TRP A 514 11.05 22.46 -22.27
C TRP A 514 11.92 22.66 -21.04
N LYS A 515 13.10 23.27 -21.18
CA LYS A 515 13.91 23.64 -20.02
C LYS A 515 13.15 24.61 -19.13
N SER A 516 12.62 25.69 -19.70
CA SER A 516 11.86 26.71 -18.95
C SER A 516 10.52 26.21 -18.41
N PHE A 517 9.90 25.20 -19.03
CA PHE A 517 8.63 24.62 -18.54
C PHE A 517 8.84 23.67 -17.35
N ASN A 518 10.02 23.04 -17.27
CA ASN A 518 10.35 22.09 -16.20
C ASN A 518 11.03 22.75 -14.99
N GLU A 519 11.47 24.00 -15.12
CA GLU A 519 11.90 24.88 -14.03
C GLU A 519 10.67 25.46 -13.33
#